data_AF-A0A2R7QV23-F1
#
_entry.id   AF-A0A2R7QV23-F1
#
_cell.length_a   1.000
_cell.length_b   1.000
_cell.length_c   1.000
_cell.angle_alpha   90.00
_cell.angle_beta   90.00
_cell.angle_gamma   90.00
#
_symmetry.space_group_name_H-M   'P 1'
#
loop_
_entity.id
_entity.type
_entity.pdbx_description
1 polymer ?
#
loop_
_entity_poly.entity_id
_entity_poly.type
_entity_poly.pdbx_seq_one_letter_code
_entity_poly.pdbx_strand_id
1 'polypeptide(L)' 'HWVERADPGAFDAVVLAVAHDEFRAFDAATIRALLTPDGVVYDVKSVWPRDVVDDRL' A
#
# COMPACT_ATOMS: atom_id res chain seq x y z
N HIS A 1 -0.59 19.23 -3.60
CA HIS A 1 -2.05 19.05 -3.53
C HIS A 1 -2.31 18.09 -2.39
N TRP A 2 -2.96 18.54 -1.32
CA TRP A 2 -3.32 17.64 -0.22
C TRP A 2 -4.59 16.89 -0.63
N VAL A 3 -4.58 15.57 -0.46
CA VAL A 3 -5.76 14.74 -0.70
C VAL A 3 -6.26 14.23 0.62
N GLU A 4 -7.57 14.31 0.82
CA GLU A 4 -8.22 13.82 2.05
C GLU A 4 -8.45 12.29 1.99
N ARG A 5 -8.53 11.73 0.78
CA ARG A 5 -8.63 10.29 0.52
C ARG A 5 -7.74 9.88 -0.64
N ALA A 6 -7.26 8.65 -0.59
CA ALA A 6 -6.47 8.05 -1.65
C ALA A 6 -7.41 7.57 -2.75
N ASP A 7 -7.30 8.15 -3.94
CA ASP A 7 -8.07 7.72 -5.10
C ASP A 7 -7.51 6.40 -5.66
N PRO A 8 -8.37 5.45 -6.08
CA PRO A 8 -7.92 4.22 -6.71
C PRO A 8 -7.13 4.48 -7.99
N GLY A 9 -6.07 3.71 -8.21
CA GLY A 9 -5.27 3.77 -9.43
C GLY A 9 -4.46 5.06 -9.61
N ALA A 10 -4.32 5.88 -8.56
CA ALA A 10 -3.73 7.21 -8.68
C ALA A 10 -2.25 7.28 -8.28
N PHE A 11 -1.68 6.20 -7.75
CA PHE A 11 -0.34 6.21 -7.15
C PHE A 11 0.59 5.22 -7.85
N ASP A 12 1.81 5.66 -8.16
CA ASP A 12 2.86 4.78 -8.68
C ASP A 12 3.56 3.99 -7.56
N ALA A 13 3.37 4.39 -6.30
CA ALA A 13 3.89 3.67 -5.16
C ALA A 13 2.99 3.83 -3.92
N VAL A 14 2.90 2.75 -3.13
CA VAL A 14 2.29 2.73 -1.80
C VAL A 14 3.33 2.23 -0.81
N VAL A 15 3.55 3.01 0.25
CA VAL A 15 4.53 2.68 1.29
C VAL A 15 3.83 2.54 2.64
N LEU A 16 3.94 1.37 3.26
CA LEU A 16 3.48 1.20 4.64
C LEU A 16 4.53 1.73 5.61
N ALA A 17 4.32 2.97 6.07
CA ALA A 17 5.25 3.64 6.97
C ALA A 17 5.00 3.36 8.46
N VAL A 18 3.79 2.92 8.84
CA VAL A 18 3.38 2.64 10.23
C VAL A 18 2.48 1.40 10.28
N ALA A 19 2.49 0.69 11.41
CA ALA A 19 1.74 -0.56 11.58
C ALA A 19 0.47 -0.37 12.44
N HIS A 20 -0.26 0.72 12.25
CA HIS A 20 -1.55 0.92 12.93
C HIS A 20 -2.58 -0.11 12.43
N ASP A 21 -3.51 -0.49 13.30
CA ASP A 21 -4.49 -1.56 13.03
C ASP A 21 -5.32 -1.30 11.77
N GLU A 22 -5.64 -0.03 11.48
CA GLU A 22 -6.38 0.39 10.28
C GLU A 22 -5.67 -0.02 8.98
N PHE A 23 -4.35 0.16 8.91
CA PHE A 23 -3.57 -0.20 7.72
C PHE A 23 -3.21 -1.68 7.72
N ARG A 24 -2.98 -2.26 8.91
CA ARG A 24 -2.74 -3.70 9.04
C ARG A 24 -3.93 -4.53 8.54
N ALA A 25 -5.14 -4.00 8.64
CA ALA A 25 -6.36 -4.65 8.18
C ALA A 25 -6.55 -4.60 6.64
N PHE A 26 -5.70 -3.89 5.89
CA PHE A 26 -5.79 -3.87 4.44
C PHE A 26 -5.43 -5.23 3.85
N ASP A 27 -6.27 -5.71 2.95
CA ASP A 27 -5.99 -6.89 2.14
C ASP A 27 -5.25 -6.51 0.84
N ALA A 28 -4.78 -7.53 0.11
CA ALA A 28 -4.03 -7.33 -1.12
C ALA A 28 -4.82 -6.56 -2.19
N ALA A 29 -6.13 -6.78 -2.26
CA ALA A 29 -7.00 -6.09 -3.21
C ALA A 29 -7.10 -4.59 -2.91
N THR A 30 -7.27 -4.23 -1.64
CA THR A 30 -7.30 -2.84 -1.18
C THR A 30 -5.97 -2.14 -1.48
N ILE A 31 -4.84 -2.80 -1.22
CA ILE A 31 -3.51 -2.23 -1.49
C ILE A 31 -3.30 -2.02 -3.00
N ARG A 32 -3.57 -3.04 -3.82
CA ARG A 32 -3.38 -2.96 -5.28
C ARG A 32 -4.37 -1.99 -5.94
N ALA A 33 -5.56 -1.81 -5.41
CA ALA A 33 -6.53 -0.85 -5.94
C ALA A 33 -6.05 0.61 -5.89
N LEU A 34 -5.12 0.95 -4.99
CA LEU A 34 -4.53 2.29 -4.92
C LEU A 34 -3.51 2.55 -6.05
N LEU A 35 -2.92 1.49 -6.59
CA LEU A 35 -1.79 1.60 -7.49
C LEU A 35 -2.22 1.71 -8.96
N THR A 36 -1.43 2.45 -9.73
CA THR A 36 -1.40 2.30 -11.19
C THR A 36 -1.01 0.85 -11.56
N PRO A 37 -1.30 0.37 -12.79
CA PRO A 37 -0.99 -1.02 -13.18
C PRO A 37 0.48 -1.44 -12.97
N ASP A 38 1.41 -0.49 -13.12
CA ASP A 38 2.85 -0.71 -12.95
C ASP A 38 3.38 -0.25 -11.58
N GLY A 39 2.48 0.11 -10.66
CA GLY A 39 2.82 0.67 -9.36
C GLY A 39 3.35 -0.37 -8.37
N VAL A 40 4.13 0.11 -7.39
CA VAL A 40 4.87 -0.73 -6.45
C VAL A 40 4.40 -0.60 -5.00
N VAL A 41 4.52 -1.68 -4.24
CA VAL A 41 4.22 -1.76 -2.81
C VAL A 41 5.53 -1.97 -2.02
N TYR A 42 5.81 -1.07 -1.10
CA TYR A 42 6.92 -1.19 -0.16
C TYR A 42 6.41 -1.25 1.28
N ASP A 43 6.81 -2.28 2.02
CA ASP A 43 6.40 -2.45 3.41
C ASP A 43 7.59 -2.26 4.36
N VAL A 44 7.69 -1.08 4.98
CA VAL A 44 8.75 -0.77 5.97
C VAL A 44 8.55 -1.57 7.26
N LYS A 45 7.33 -2.05 7.52
CA LYS A 45 6.93 -2.66 8.80
C LYS A 45 6.80 -4.16 8.73
N SER A 46 6.88 -4.74 7.54
CA SER A 46 6.82 -6.18 7.31
C SER A 46 5.54 -6.80 7.92
N VAL A 47 4.39 -6.12 7.79
CA VAL A 47 3.10 -6.55 8.34
C VAL A 47 2.06 -6.94 7.28
N TRP A 48 2.21 -6.49 6.04
CA TRP A 48 1.32 -6.87 4.94
C TRP A 48 1.67 -8.24 4.34
N PRO A 49 0.72 -8.89 3.64
CA PRO A 49 0.93 -10.19 3.00
C PRO A 49 2.17 -10.22 2.08
N ARG A 50 2.89 -11.34 2.03
CA ARG A 50 4.18 -11.41 1.30
C ARG A 50 4.01 -11.31 -0.21
N ASP A 51 2.91 -11.81 -0.73
CA ASP A 51 2.54 -11.85 -2.14
C ASP A 51 2.18 -10.47 -2.72
N VAL A 52 1.77 -9.51 -1.89
CA VAL A 52 1.45 -8.15 -2.34
C VAL A 52 2.64 -7.18 -2.25
N VAL A 53 3.66 -7.49 -1.46
CA VAL A 53 4.78 -6.59 -1.19
C VAL A 53 5.95 -6.85 -2.12
N ASP A 54 6.31 -5.84 -2.92
CA ASP A 54 7.42 -5.92 -3.86
C ASP A 54 8.78 -5.88 -3.15
N ASP A 55 8.92 -5.06 -2.10
CA ASP A 55 10.11 -5.05 -1.24
C ASP A 55 9.81 -4.58 0.21
N ARG A 56 10.70 -4.91 1.16
CA ARG A 56 10.50 -4.66 2.62
C ARG A 56 11.81 -4.48 3.39
N LEU A 57 11.72 -3.86 4.58
CA LEU A 57 12.78 -3.79 5.60
C LEU A 57 12.59 -4.85 6.69
#